data_AF-A0A116JJF9-F1
#
_entry.id   AF-A0A116JJF9-F1
#
_cell.length_a   1.000
_cell.length_b   1.000
_cell.length_c   1.000
_cell.angle_alpha   90.00
_cell.angle_beta   90.00
_cell.angle_gamma   90.00
#
_symmetry.space_group_name_H-M   'P 1'
#
loop_
_entity.id
_entity.type
_entity.pdbx_description
1 polymer ?
#
loop_
_entity_poly.entity_id
_entity_poly.type
_entity_poly.pdbx_seq_one_letter_code
_entity_poly.pdbx_strand_id
1 'polypeptide(L)'
;MREDIQINERALTVSEQLVEVLESIYDPEIELDIYNLGLIYEIHLDEAAFCKVVMTFTDSGCSCADTMPGELVAALKTIDGINDAQVEIVWSPAWKMTRISRLGRITLGISPK
;
A
#
# COMPACT_ATOMS: atom_id res chain seq x y z
N MET A 1 2.75 0.80 -11.59
CA MET A 1 3.39 0.63 -10.28
C MET A 1 4.30 1.81 -9.98
N ARG A 2 4.37 2.28 -8.73
CA ARG A 2 5.25 3.36 -8.30
C ARG A 2 6.70 2.87 -8.17
N GLU A 3 7.63 3.75 -8.51
CA GLU A 3 9.09 3.48 -8.51
C GLU A 3 9.71 3.45 -7.10
N ASP A 4 9.02 3.97 -6.08
CA ASP A 4 9.44 3.94 -4.67
C ASP A 4 8.90 2.74 -3.87
N ILE A 5 8.28 1.76 -4.56
CA ILE A 5 7.81 0.50 -3.99
C ILE A 5 8.74 -0.63 -4.44
N GLN A 6 9.29 -1.37 -3.49
CA GLN A 6 10.06 -2.57 -3.78
C GLN A 6 9.12 -3.71 -4.17
N ILE A 7 9.30 -4.27 -5.37
CA ILE A 7 8.42 -5.33 -5.88
C ILE A 7 9.23 -6.40 -6.60
N ASN A 8 8.89 -7.67 -6.39
CA ASN A 8 9.54 -8.79 -7.06
C ASN A 8 8.88 -9.12 -8.42
N GLU A 9 9.59 -9.88 -9.28
CA GLU A 9 9.14 -10.18 -10.65
C GLU A 9 7.78 -10.88 -10.71
N ARG A 10 7.46 -11.72 -9.70
CA ARG A 10 6.15 -12.40 -9.61
C ARG A 10 5.03 -11.42 -9.30
N ALA A 11 5.20 -10.55 -8.30
CA ALA A 11 4.18 -9.55 -8.00
C ALA A 11 4.00 -8.53 -9.14
N LEU A 12 5.04 -8.30 -9.94
CA LEU A 12 4.97 -7.47 -11.15
C LEU A 12 3.96 -7.99 -12.18
N THR A 13 3.73 -9.31 -12.28
CA THR A 13 2.77 -9.88 -13.25
C THR A 13 1.32 -9.53 -12.94
N VAL A 14 1.01 -9.24 -11.67
CA VAL A 14 -0.33 -8.82 -11.19
C VAL A 14 -0.33 -7.36 -10.72
N SER A 15 0.66 -6.57 -11.17
CA SER A 15 0.88 -5.20 -10.67
C SER A 15 -0.28 -4.24 -10.93
N GLU A 16 -1.03 -4.41 -12.03
CA GLU A 16 -2.21 -3.58 -12.32
C GLU A 16 -3.31 -3.82 -11.28
N GLN A 17 -3.64 -5.08 -11.00
CA GLN A 17 -4.64 -5.48 -9.99
C GLN A 17 -4.20 -5.08 -8.57
N LEU A 18 -2.90 -5.18 -8.28
CA LEU A 18 -2.34 -4.70 -7.01
C LEU A 18 -2.58 -3.19 -6.84
N VAL A 19 -2.32 -2.39 -7.88
CA VAL A 19 -2.55 -0.94 -7.81
C VAL A 19 -4.04 -0.64 -7.58
N GLU A 20 -4.94 -1.29 -8.31
CA GLU A 20 -6.39 -1.11 -8.14
C GLU A 20 -6.85 -1.41 -6.70
N VAL A 21 -6.38 -2.53 -6.13
CA VAL A 21 -6.69 -2.89 -4.74
C VAL A 21 -6.13 -1.87 -3.76
N LEU A 22 -4.89 -1.43 -3.95
CA LEU A 22 -4.26 -0.48 -3.04
C LEU A 22 -4.88 0.94 -3.14
N GLU A 23 -5.36 1.34 -4.32
CA GLU A 23 -6.09 2.60 -4.51
C GLU A 23 -7.54 2.53 -3.99
N SER A 24 -8.07 1.32 -3.72
CA SER A 24 -9.41 1.14 -3.17
C SER A 24 -9.50 1.34 -1.65
N ILE A 25 -8.36 1.32 -0.95
CA ILE A 25 -8.30 1.43 0.51
C ILE A 25 -7.86 2.84 0.90
N TYR A 26 -8.71 3.52 1.66
CA TYR A 26 -8.54 4.93 2.02
C TYR A 26 -8.18 5.10 3.49
N ASP A 27 -7.29 6.06 3.76
CA ASP A 27 -7.13 6.61 5.09
C ASP A 27 -8.30 7.59 5.36
N PRO A 28 -9.20 7.30 6.33
CA PRO A 28 -10.35 8.15 6.62
C PRO A 28 -9.98 9.48 7.27
N GLU A 29 -8.76 9.63 7.82
CA GLU A 29 -8.30 10.89 8.40
C GLU A 29 -7.75 11.85 7.34
N ILE A 30 -7.07 11.31 6.32
CA ILE A 30 -6.44 12.10 5.25
C ILE A 30 -7.28 12.14 3.97
N GLU A 31 -8.32 11.29 3.88
CA GLU A 31 -9.20 11.14 2.72
C GLU A 31 -8.43 10.83 1.42
N LEU A 32 -7.36 10.04 1.53
CA LEU A 32 -6.53 9.62 0.40
C LEU A 32 -6.19 8.13 0.51
N ASP A 33 -6.01 7.47 -0.63
CA ASP A 33 -5.69 6.05 -0.67
C ASP A 33 -4.25 5.75 -0.23
N ILE A 34 -4.04 4.54 0.30
CA ILE A 34 -2.76 4.11 0.88
C ILE A 34 -1.62 4.05 -0.15
N TYR A 35 -1.97 3.86 -1.43
CA TYR A 35 -1.01 3.84 -2.54
C TYR A 35 -0.48 5.24 -2.86
N ASN A 36 -1.37 6.21 -3.00
CA ASN A 36 -1.03 7.60 -3.28
C ASN A 36 -0.49 8.33 -2.06
N LEU A 37 -0.88 7.95 -0.84
CA LEU A 37 -0.20 8.38 0.40
C LEU A 37 1.24 7.86 0.50
N GLY A 38 1.58 6.79 -0.21
CA GLY A 38 2.90 6.20 -0.18
C GLY A 38 3.19 5.42 1.10
N LEU A 39 2.16 4.77 1.65
CA LEU A 39 2.26 3.93 2.84
C LEU A 39 2.86 2.55 2.54
N ILE A 40 2.78 2.10 1.29
CA ILE A 40 3.31 0.81 0.84
C ILE A 40 4.80 0.93 0.53
N TYR A 41 5.60 0.04 1.11
CA TYR A 41 7.06 0.01 0.95
C TYR A 41 7.50 -1.17 0.07
N GLU A 42 6.96 -2.36 0.34
CA GLU A 42 7.35 -3.57 -0.37
C GLU A 42 6.14 -4.45 -0.65
N ILE A 43 6.13 -5.10 -1.81
CA ILE A 43 5.18 -6.14 -2.19
C ILE A 43 5.97 -7.32 -2.73
N HIS A 44 5.83 -8.48 -2.09
CA HIS A 44 6.51 -9.70 -2.48
C HIS A 44 5.51 -10.84 -2.66
N LEU A 45 5.46 -11.41 -3.87
CA LEU A 45 4.66 -12.60 -4.15
C LEU A 45 5.57 -13.82 -4.28
N ASP A 46 5.38 -14.83 -3.43
CA ASP A 46 6.21 -16.03 -3.46
C ASP A 46 5.70 -17.10 -4.45
N GLU A 47 6.36 -18.27 -4.48
CA GLU A 47 6.00 -19.37 -5.37
C GLU A 47 4.73 -20.12 -4.94
N ALA A 48 4.30 -19.97 -3.69
CA ALA A 48 3.10 -20.55 -3.12
C ALA A 48 1.86 -19.63 -3.33
N ALA A 49 2.02 -18.54 -4.08
CA ALA A 49 1.03 -17.47 -4.24
C ALA A 49 0.66 -16.80 -2.91
N PHE A 50 1.61 -16.72 -1.98
CA PHE A 50 1.49 -15.94 -0.77
C PHE A 50 2.05 -14.53 -1.00
N CYS A 51 1.21 -13.52 -0.79
CA CYS A 51 1.56 -12.12 -0.97
C CYS A 51 1.91 -11.48 0.38
N LYS A 52 3.15 -11.04 0.52
CA LYS A 52 3.60 -10.24 1.65
C LYS A 52 3.65 -8.77 1.26
N VAL A 53 2.98 -7.91 2.03
CA VAL A 53 3.03 -6.47 1.87
C VAL A 53 3.66 -5.84 3.10
N VAL A 54 4.68 -5.01 2.91
CA VAL A 54 5.29 -4.20 3.98
C VAL A 54 4.76 -2.78 3.85
N MET A 55 4.18 -2.25 4.92
CA MET A 55 3.64 -0.89 4.95
C MET A 55 3.96 -0.16 6.26
N THR A 56 3.74 1.14 6.27
CA THR A 56 3.84 2.02 7.44
C THR A 56 2.56 2.84 7.59
N PHE A 57 2.40 3.51 8.72
CA PHE A 57 1.40 4.57 8.90
C PHE A 57 2.06 5.95 8.96
N THR A 58 1.23 6.99 8.83
CA THR A 58 1.64 8.40 8.98
C THR A 58 2.00 8.73 10.42
N ASP A 59 1.34 8.09 11.39
CA ASP A 59 1.61 8.20 12.83
C ASP A 59 1.39 6.87 13.57
N SER A 60 2.10 6.69 14.68
CA SER A 60 2.03 5.49 15.54
C SER A 60 0.72 5.32 16.33
N GLY A 61 -0.08 6.37 16.45
CA GLY A 61 -1.37 6.36 17.17
C GLY A 61 -2.59 6.20 16.26
N CYS A 62 -2.41 5.94 14.96
CA CYS A 62 -3.54 5.88 14.02
C CYS A 62 -4.44 4.68 14.32
N SER A 63 -5.72 4.93 14.60
CA SER A 63 -6.72 3.88 14.83
C SER A 63 -6.90 2.92 13.63
N CYS A 64 -6.52 3.38 12.43
CA CYS A 64 -6.53 2.57 11.22
C CYS A 64 -5.50 1.44 11.24
N ALA A 65 -4.45 1.53 12.07
CA ALA A 65 -3.42 0.50 12.15
C ALA A 65 -3.94 -0.86 12.62
N ASP A 66 -5.07 -0.88 13.33
CA ASP A 66 -5.69 -2.12 13.82
C ASP A 66 -6.57 -2.80 12.76
N THR A 67 -7.24 -2.04 11.89
CA THR A 67 -8.27 -2.57 10.97
C THR A 67 -7.81 -2.61 9.51
N MET A 68 -7.07 -1.60 9.06
CA MET A 68 -6.63 -1.46 7.66
C MET A 68 -5.77 -2.63 7.17
N PRO A 69 -4.85 -3.22 7.96
CA PRO A 69 -4.10 -4.40 7.52
C PRO A 69 -5.01 -5.59 7.20
N GLY A 70 -6.07 -5.80 7.99
CA GLY A 70 -7.02 -6.89 7.76
C GLY A 70 -7.85 -6.67 6.50
N GLU A 71 -8.28 -5.43 6.26
CA GLU A 71 -8.96 -5.04 5.02
C GLU A 71 -8.06 -5.24 3.81
N LEU A 72 -6.79 -4.81 3.89
CA LEU A 72 -5.81 -4.99 2.83
C LEU A 72 -5.54 -6.47 2.53
N VAL A 73 -5.39 -7.31 3.55
CA VAL A 73 -5.26 -8.77 3.35
C VAL A 73 -6.49 -9.32 2.63
N ALA A 74 -7.70 -8.94 3.05
CA ALA A 74 -8.93 -9.41 2.42
C ALA A 74 -9.03 -8.97 0.95
N ALA A 75 -8.65 -7.73 0.64
CA ALA A 75 -8.70 -7.19 -0.71
C ALA A 75 -7.64 -7.83 -1.63
N LEU A 76 -6.42 -8.04 -1.14
CA LEU A 76 -5.34 -8.71 -1.90
C LEU A 76 -5.71 -10.14 -2.30
N LYS A 77 -6.46 -10.85 -1.46
CA LYS A 77 -6.94 -12.22 -1.73
C LYS A 77 -8.01 -12.30 -2.82
N THR A 78 -8.51 -11.16 -3.31
CA THR A 78 -9.44 -11.13 -4.45
C THR A 78 -8.72 -11.14 -5.79
N ILE A 79 -7.40 -10.91 -5.80
CA ILE A 79 -6.57 -10.90 -7.01
C ILE A 79 -6.29 -12.34 -7.45
N ASP A 80 -6.58 -12.63 -8.71
CA ASP A 80 -6.24 -13.93 -9.32
C ASP A 80 -4.72 -14.13 -9.31
N GLY A 81 -4.26 -15.24 -8.72
CA GLY A 81 -2.83 -15.50 -8.50
C GLY A 81 -2.31 -15.17 -7.10
N ILE A 82 -3.17 -14.70 -6.18
CA ILE A 82 -2.88 -14.59 -4.74
C ILE A 82 -3.79 -15.54 -3.96
N ASN A 83 -3.22 -16.55 -3.33
CA ASN A 83 -3.96 -17.50 -2.48
C ASN A 83 -4.18 -16.96 -1.07
N ASP A 84 -3.14 -16.34 -0.52
CA ASP A 84 -3.18 -15.78 0.83
C ASP A 84 -2.26 -14.56 0.92
N ALA A 85 -2.50 -13.71 1.91
CA ALA A 85 -1.75 -12.48 2.07
C ALA A 85 -1.45 -12.16 3.54
N GLN A 86 -0.34 -11.46 3.76
CA GLN A 86 0.03 -10.92 5.06
C GLN A 86 0.54 -9.49 4.90
N VAL A 87 0.14 -8.65 5.83
CA VAL A 87 0.63 -7.28 5.95
C VAL A 87 1.57 -7.19 7.15
N GLU A 88 2.77 -6.70 6.92
CA GLU A 88 3.76 -6.38 7.95
C GLU A 88 3.84 -4.86 8.11
N ILE A 89 3.65 -4.40 9.35
CA ILE A 89 3.74 -2.98 9.68
C ILE A 89 5.15 -2.69 10.18
N VAL A 90 5.82 -1.75 9.51
CA VAL A 90 7.14 -1.25 9.90
C VAL A 90 7.07 0.24 10.21
N TRP A 91 7.91 0.69 11.13
CA TRP A 91 8.06 2.11 11.48
C TRP A 91 9.38 2.70 10.96
N SER A 92 10.21 1.87 10.34
CA SER A 92 11.50 2.25 9.78
C SER A 92 11.61 1.74 8.34
N PRO A 93 11.88 2.60 7.35
CA PRO A 93 12.04 4.05 7.48
C PRO A 93 10.73 4.75 7.88
N ALA A 94 10.82 5.84 8.65
CA ALA A 94 9.64 6.63 9.01
C ALA A 94 9.00 7.28 7.79
N TRP A 95 7.67 7.30 7.74
CA TRP A 95 6.92 7.94 6.66
C TRP A 95 7.19 9.45 6.59
N LYS A 96 7.17 10.01 5.37
CA LYS A 96 7.33 11.44 5.13
C LYS A 96 6.39 11.88 4.01
N MET A 97 5.88 13.10 4.08
CA MET A 97 5.01 13.69 3.04
C MET A 97 5.63 13.68 1.63
N THR A 98 6.97 13.62 1.51
CA THR A 98 7.65 13.48 0.21
C THR A 98 7.32 12.16 -0.50
N ARG A 99 6.73 11.18 0.20
CA ARG A 99 6.23 9.92 -0.37
C ARG A 99 4.83 10.05 -0.96
N ILE A 100 4.12 11.15 -0.75
CA ILE A 100 2.81 11.32 -1.39
C ILE A 100 3.03 11.42 -2.90
N SER A 101 2.31 10.61 -3.66
CA SER A 101 2.40 10.60 -5.11
C SER A 101 2.01 11.96 -5.69
N ARG A 102 2.42 12.23 -6.94
CA ARG A 102 1.99 13.46 -7.63
C ARG A 102 0.46 13.58 -7.66
N LEU A 103 -0.25 12.47 -7.90
CA LEU A 103 -1.71 12.44 -7.91
C LEU A 103 -2.27 12.73 -6.53
N GLY A 104 -1.75 12.07 -5.48
CA GLY A 104 -2.16 12.31 -4.10
C GLY A 104 -1.98 13.77 -3.66
N ARG A 105 -0.88 14.41 -4.05
CA ARG A 105 -0.66 15.83 -3.75
C ARG A 105 -1.67 16.74 -4.44
N ILE A 106 -2.04 16.44 -5.68
CA ILE A 106 -3.09 17.16 -6.40
C ILE A 106 -4.43 16.99 -5.69
N THR A 107 -4.79 15.76 -5.29
CA THR A 107 -6.02 15.45 -4.54
C THR A 107 -6.10 16.24 -3.24
N LEU A 108 -4.98 16.34 -2.50
CA LEU A 108 -4.89 17.10 -1.24
C LEU A 108 -4.73 18.62 -1.42
N GLY A 109 -4.69 19.12 -2.66
CA GLY A 109 -4.46 20.55 -2.94
C GLY A 109 -3.06 21.05 -2.57
N ILE A 110 -2.09 20.15 -2.40
CA ILE A 110 -0.69 20.47 -2.11
C ILE A 110 0.04 20.76 -3.43
N SER A 111 0.94 21.74 -3.44
CA SER A 111 1.76 22.04 -4.61
C SER A 111 2.47 20.77 -5.10
N PRO A 112 2.44 20.41 -6.40
CA PRO A 112 3.00 19.15 -6.90
C PRO A 112 4.54 19.15 -7.05
N LYS A 113 5.23 20.19 -6.57
CA LYS A 113 6.69 20.38 -6.65
C LYS A 113 7.47 19.40 -5.80
#